data_AF-A0A7S0EX66-F1
#
_entry.id   AF-A0A7S0EX66-F1
#
_cell.length_a   1.000
_cell.length_b   1.000
_cell.length_c   1.000
_cell.angle_alpha   90.00
_cell.angle_beta   90.00
_cell.angle_gamma   90.00
#
_symmetry.space_group_name_H-M   'P 1'
#
loop_
_entity.id
_entity.type
_entity.pdbx_description
1 polymer ?
#
loop_
_entity_poly.entity_id
_entity_poly.type
_entity_poly.pdbx_seq_one_letter_code
_entity_poly.pdbx_strand_id
1 'polypeptide(L)'
;QEYVALRRPLVFNDLQKQEVLFDRRETYRILQEHGVPVPKHAVFNHADDNVIDDQEEYLEINGKRLEKPLVEKPVSGEDHNIYLYYPRSLGGGSKRLFRKVGDKSSDFYPEVHTTRVGDGNSYIYEELLQTEGTDVKVYTIGPEYAHAEARKSPVVDGKVMRNARGKEVRFPVIL
;
A
#
# COMPACT_ATOMS: atom_id res chain seq x y z
N GLN A 1 16.18 20.05 4.48
CA GLN A 1 17.57 19.84 4.94
C GLN A 1 18.31 21.15 5.23
N GLU A 2 18.17 22.19 4.40
CA GLU A 2 18.84 23.51 4.56
C GLU A 2 18.61 24.18 5.93
N TYR A 3 17.38 24.14 6.45
CA TYR A 3 17.07 24.70 7.77
C TYR A 3 17.89 24.05 8.89
N VAL A 4 18.06 22.72 8.85
CA VAL A 4 18.84 21.99 9.86
C VAL A 4 20.31 22.36 9.77
N ALA A 5 20.86 22.50 8.56
CA ALA A 5 22.23 22.96 8.38
C ALA A 5 22.45 24.38 8.96
N LEU A 6 21.48 25.27 8.74
CA LEU A 6 21.55 26.66 9.18
C LEU A 6 21.33 26.84 10.69
N ARG A 7 20.36 26.13 11.27
CA ARG A 7 19.87 26.36 12.65
C ARG A 7 20.29 25.29 13.65
N ARG A 8 20.85 24.16 13.18
CA ARG A 8 21.34 23.04 14.00
C ARG A 8 20.38 22.66 15.14
N PRO A 9 19.06 22.49 14.88
CA PRO A 9 18.14 22.03 15.91
C PRO A 9 18.46 20.59 16.32
N LEU A 10 17.93 20.15 17.46
CA LEU A 10 17.90 18.73 17.79
C LEU A 10 16.98 18.00 16.81
N VAL A 11 17.51 17.00 16.12
CA VAL A 11 16.79 16.21 15.11
C VAL A 11 16.44 14.85 15.70
N PHE A 12 15.14 14.62 15.94
CA PHE A 12 14.64 13.34 16.47
C PHE A 12 14.46 12.29 15.37
N ASN A 13 13.97 12.70 14.20
CA ASN A 13 13.78 11.84 13.04
C ASN A 13 14.78 12.23 11.96
N ASP A 14 15.60 11.27 11.55
CA ASP A 14 16.58 11.44 10.48
C ASP A 14 15.92 11.96 9.20
N LEU A 15 16.40 13.11 8.70
CA LEU A 15 15.82 13.78 7.54
C LEU A 15 16.17 13.08 6.22
N GLN A 16 17.35 12.44 6.12
CA GLN A 16 17.74 11.73 4.92
C GLN A 16 16.94 10.43 4.78
N LYS A 17 16.71 9.74 5.91
CA LYS A 17 15.85 8.55 5.94
C LYS A 17 14.39 8.84 5.69
N GLN A 18 13.92 10.09 5.78
CA GLN A 18 12.56 10.43 5.36
C GLN A 18 12.37 10.28 3.85
N GLU A 19 13.40 10.58 3.05
CA GLU A 19 13.32 10.50 1.60
C GLU A 19 13.13 9.05 1.11
N VAL A 20 13.66 8.09 1.86
CA VAL A 20 13.44 6.65 1.65
C VAL A 20 11.95 6.29 1.69
N LEU A 21 11.15 6.95 2.53
CA LEU A 21 9.72 6.68 2.65
C LEU A 21 8.92 7.13 1.42
N PHE A 22 9.51 7.96 0.55
CA PHE A 22 8.91 8.37 -0.71
C PHE A 22 9.07 7.34 -1.83
N ASP A 23 9.93 6.34 -1.66
CA ASP A 23 10.04 5.20 -2.58
C ASP A 23 9.66 3.90 -1.85
N ARG A 24 8.54 3.30 -2.26
CA ARG A 24 8.05 2.04 -1.68
C ARG A 24 9.03 0.89 -1.90
N ARG A 25 9.82 0.93 -2.98
CA ARG A 25 10.82 -0.11 -3.28
C ARG A 25 11.94 -0.09 -2.25
N GLU A 26 12.43 1.10 -1.91
CA GLU A 26 13.44 1.28 -0.87
C GLU A 26 12.90 0.93 0.52
N THR A 27 11.65 1.31 0.79
CA THR A 27 10.97 0.90 2.03
C THR A 27 10.92 -0.64 2.14
N TYR A 28 10.51 -1.34 1.07
CA TYR A 28 10.44 -2.81 1.07
C TYR A 28 11.81 -3.45 1.21
N ARG A 29 12.82 -2.94 0.49
CA ARG A 29 14.21 -3.40 0.60
C ARG A 29 14.70 -3.35 2.03
N ILE A 30 14.53 -2.21 2.71
CA ILE A 30 14.99 -2.04 4.11
C ILE A 30 14.24 -2.97 5.06
N LEU A 31 12.91 -3.12 4.90
CA LEU A 31 12.13 -4.06 5.72
C LEU A 31 12.67 -5.49 5.60
N GLN A 32 12.91 -5.94 4.36
CA GLN A 32 13.44 -7.28 4.10
C GLN A 32 14.87 -7.47 4.61
N GLU A 33 15.75 -6.47 4.46
CA GLU A 33 17.11 -6.50 5.01
C GLU A 33 17.15 -6.67 6.53
N HIS A 34 16.13 -6.14 7.22
CA HIS A 34 15.99 -6.26 8.67
C HIS A 34 15.12 -7.46 9.09
N GLY A 35 14.78 -8.36 8.17
CA GLY A 35 13.98 -9.55 8.45
C GLY A 35 12.51 -9.27 8.80
N VAL A 36 12.01 -8.07 8.49
CA VAL A 36 10.59 -7.75 8.65
C VAL A 36 9.81 -8.38 7.49
N PRO A 37 8.80 -9.22 7.78
CA PRO A 37 8.02 -9.87 6.73
C PRO A 37 7.24 -8.84 5.91
N VAL A 38 7.28 -9.00 4.59
CA VAL A 38 6.49 -8.23 3.62
C VAL A 38 5.69 -9.20 2.75
N PRO A 39 4.55 -8.78 2.19
CA PRO A 39 3.83 -9.59 1.21
C PRO A 39 4.75 -10.02 0.05
N LYS A 40 4.49 -11.20 -0.53
CA LYS A 40 5.13 -11.58 -1.79
C LYS A 40 4.78 -10.53 -2.83
N HIS A 41 5.79 -10.03 -3.53
CA HIS A 41 5.64 -8.92 -4.45
C HIS A 41 6.57 -9.03 -5.66
N ALA A 42 6.16 -8.35 -6.73
CA ALA A 42 6.93 -8.12 -7.94
C ALA A 42 6.96 -6.61 -8.24
N VAL A 43 8.06 -6.14 -8.80
CA VAL A 43 8.25 -4.73 -9.16
C VAL A 43 8.22 -4.62 -10.67
N PHE A 44 7.39 -3.72 -11.20
CA PHE A 44 7.38 -3.31 -12.58
C PHE A 44 7.97 -1.89 -12.66
N ASN A 45 9.10 -1.75 -13.35
CA ASN A 45 9.68 -0.45 -13.65
C ASN A 45 9.44 -0.11 -15.11
N HIS A 46 8.76 1.00 -15.40
CA HIS A 46 8.42 1.39 -16.78
C HIS A 46 9.65 1.52 -17.71
N ALA A 47 10.80 1.93 -17.16
CA ALA A 47 12.03 2.11 -17.92
C ALA A 47 12.79 0.81 -18.21
N ASP A 48 12.41 -0.30 -17.58
CA ASP A 48 13.10 -1.58 -17.69
C ASP A 48 12.40 -2.48 -18.72
N ASP A 49 13.15 -3.40 -19.32
CA ASP A 49 12.61 -4.44 -20.20
C ASP A 49 12.03 -5.58 -19.34
N ASN A 50 10.77 -5.41 -18.94
CA ASN A 50 10.06 -6.37 -18.09
C ASN A 50 9.38 -7.43 -18.94
N VAL A 51 9.55 -8.69 -18.57
CA VAL A 51 8.72 -9.79 -19.11
C VAL A 51 7.45 -9.87 -18.29
N ILE A 52 6.30 -9.68 -18.93
CA ILE A 52 5.00 -9.56 -18.27
C ILE A 52 4.00 -10.52 -18.88
N ASP A 53 3.27 -11.21 -18.01
CA ASP A 53 2.11 -12.01 -18.35
C ASP A 53 0.94 -11.63 -17.42
N ASP A 54 0.07 -10.72 -17.88
CA ASP A 54 -1.15 -10.29 -17.17
C ASP A 54 -2.35 -11.10 -17.65
N GLN A 55 -2.73 -12.10 -16.87
CA GLN A 55 -3.81 -13.03 -17.16
C GLN A 55 -5.04 -12.76 -16.29
N GLU A 56 -6.14 -13.42 -16.59
CA GLU A 56 -7.41 -13.21 -15.86
C GLU A 56 -7.34 -13.60 -14.37
N GLU A 57 -6.52 -14.60 -14.03
CA GLU A 57 -6.40 -15.14 -12.68
C GLU A 57 -5.08 -14.76 -11.97
N TYR A 58 -4.08 -14.30 -12.72
CA TYR A 58 -2.75 -14.01 -12.16
C TYR A 58 -2.03 -12.91 -12.94
N LEU A 59 -0.96 -12.41 -12.34
CA LEU A 59 0.03 -11.54 -12.97
C LEU A 59 1.42 -12.12 -12.73
N GLU A 60 2.20 -12.28 -13.78
CA GLU A 60 3.61 -12.66 -13.67
C GLU A 60 4.49 -11.55 -14.23
N ILE A 61 5.49 -11.12 -13.43
CA ILE A 61 6.47 -10.11 -13.82
C ILE A 61 7.86 -10.66 -13.53
N ASN A 62 8.70 -10.73 -14.56
CA ASN A 62 10.08 -11.21 -14.46
C ASN A 62 10.18 -12.58 -13.74
N GLY A 63 9.28 -13.51 -14.07
CA GLY A 63 9.19 -14.85 -13.48
C GLY A 63 8.55 -14.92 -12.08
N LYS A 64 8.11 -13.79 -11.52
CA LYS A 64 7.39 -13.74 -10.23
C LYS A 64 5.89 -13.70 -10.45
N ARG A 65 5.24 -14.85 -10.28
CA ARG A 65 3.78 -15.00 -10.39
C ARG A 65 3.05 -14.64 -9.09
N LEU A 66 1.99 -13.84 -9.22
CA LEU A 66 1.07 -13.39 -8.17
C LEU A 66 -0.36 -13.74 -8.60
N GLU A 67 -1.06 -14.52 -7.78
CA GLU A 67 -2.48 -14.83 -8.04
C GLU A 67 -3.37 -13.64 -7.67
N LYS A 68 -4.43 -13.42 -8.45
CA LYS A 68 -5.49 -12.46 -8.10
C LYS A 68 -6.38 -13.12 -7.02
N PRO A 69 -6.82 -12.39 -5.97
CA PRO A 69 -6.75 -10.95 -5.86
C PRO A 69 -5.36 -10.42 -5.45
N LEU A 70 -4.93 -9.37 -6.13
CA LEU A 70 -3.64 -8.71 -5.89
C LEU A 70 -3.81 -7.20 -5.73
N VAL A 71 -2.79 -6.57 -5.15
CA VAL A 71 -2.70 -5.13 -4.92
C VAL A 71 -1.62 -4.53 -5.81
N GLU A 72 -1.93 -3.42 -6.47
CA GLU A 72 -0.99 -2.61 -7.25
C GLU A 72 -0.81 -1.24 -6.57
N LYS A 73 0.44 -0.91 -6.26
CA LYS A 73 0.83 0.35 -5.61
C LYS A 73 1.79 1.12 -6.51
N PRO A 74 1.59 2.43 -6.74
CA PRO A 74 2.62 3.26 -7.35
C PRO A 74 3.92 3.16 -6.55
N VAL A 75 5.08 3.16 -7.22
CA VAL A 75 6.38 3.14 -6.52
C VAL A 75 6.56 4.36 -5.61
N SER A 76 5.91 5.48 -5.93
CA SER A 76 5.86 6.66 -5.05
C SER A 76 5.07 6.37 -3.78
N GLY A 77 5.70 6.60 -2.63
CA GLY A 77 5.10 6.53 -1.30
C GLY A 77 4.00 7.57 -1.07
N GLU A 78 4.06 8.69 -1.80
CA GLU A 78 3.11 9.80 -1.73
C GLU A 78 1.90 9.64 -2.65
N ASP A 79 1.98 8.74 -3.64
CA ASP A 79 0.83 8.41 -4.47
C ASP A 79 -0.01 7.31 -3.79
N HIS A 80 -1.25 7.68 -3.49
CA HIS A 80 -2.22 6.84 -2.79
C HIS A 80 -3.25 6.18 -3.72
N ASN A 81 -3.05 6.25 -5.05
CA ASN A 81 -3.88 5.56 -6.03
C ASN A 81 -3.55 4.06 -6.08
N ILE A 82 -3.95 3.34 -5.04
CA ILE A 82 -3.70 1.91 -4.84
C ILE A 82 -4.87 1.11 -5.39
N TYR A 83 -4.61 0.19 -6.33
CA TYR A 83 -5.65 -0.57 -6.99
C TYR A 83 -5.60 -2.03 -6.55
N LEU A 84 -6.77 -2.67 -6.51
CA LEU A 84 -6.91 -4.10 -6.30
C LEU A 84 -7.56 -4.70 -7.53
N TYR A 85 -7.08 -5.87 -7.93
CA TYR A 85 -7.60 -6.61 -9.07
C TYR A 85 -8.12 -7.95 -8.59
N TYR A 86 -9.37 -8.27 -8.91
CA TYR A 86 -10.00 -9.53 -8.53
C TYR A 86 -9.92 -10.54 -9.70
N PRO A 87 -9.79 -11.84 -9.41
CA PRO A 87 -9.77 -12.86 -10.44
C PRO A 87 -11.13 -12.94 -11.13
N ARG A 88 -11.16 -13.32 -12.42
CA ARG A 88 -12.41 -13.52 -13.15
C ARG A 88 -13.28 -14.59 -12.52
N SER A 89 -12.67 -15.63 -11.96
CA SER A 89 -13.36 -16.69 -11.20
C SER A 89 -14.19 -16.18 -10.02
N LEU A 90 -13.88 -15.00 -9.47
CA LEU A 90 -14.62 -14.33 -8.40
C LEU A 90 -15.42 -13.10 -8.88
N GLY A 91 -15.73 -13.02 -10.18
CA GLY A 91 -16.49 -11.93 -10.78
C GLY A 91 -15.64 -10.80 -11.36
N GLY A 92 -14.33 -10.84 -11.17
CA GLY A 92 -13.40 -9.84 -11.72
C GLY A 92 -13.62 -8.43 -11.18
N GLY A 93 -13.23 -7.45 -11.99
CA GLY A 93 -13.23 -6.04 -11.68
C GLY A 93 -12.01 -5.59 -10.88
N SER A 94 -11.99 -4.31 -10.57
CA SER A 94 -10.96 -3.68 -9.76
C SER A 94 -11.56 -2.73 -8.73
N LYS A 95 -10.89 -2.61 -7.59
CA LYS A 95 -11.22 -1.63 -6.56
C LYS A 95 -10.10 -0.59 -6.51
N ARG A 96 -10.46 0.69 -6.62
CA ARG A 96 -9.51 1.80 -6.66
C ARG A 96 -9.60 2.57 -5.35
N LEU A 97 -8.54 2.51 -4.55
CA LEU A 97 -8.42 3.30 -3.33
C LEU A 97 -7.95 4.71 -3.68
N PHE A 98 -8.42 5.67 -2.89
CA PHE A 98 -8.01 7.06 -3.02
C PHE A 98 -7.98 7.73 -1.65
N ARG A 99 -7.30 8.89 -1.59
CA ARG A 99 -7.31 9.72 -0.39
C ARG A 99 -8.75 10.08 -0.05
N LYS A 100 -9.17 9.74 1.17
CA LYS A 100 -10.54 9.87 1.66
C LYS A 100 -11.18 11.22 1.30
N VAL A 101 -12.34 11.15 0.64
CA VAL A 101 -13.21 12.30 0.35
C VAL A 101 -14.56 12.02 1.01
N GLY A 102 -14.89 12.80 2.05
CA GLY A 102 -16.10 12.55 2.85
C GLY A 102 -16.06 11.19 3.55
N ASP A 103 -17.00 10.30 3.20
CA ASP A 103 -17.16 8.96 3.79
C ASP A 103 -16.71 7.83 2.86
N LYS A 104 -16.11 8.17 1.72
CA LYS A 104 -15.58 7.21 0.74
C LYS A 104 -14.05 7.16 0.78
N SER A 105 -13.53 5.97 0.58
CA SER A 105 -12.08 5.67 0.50
C SER A 105 -11.71 4.75 -0.67
N SER A 106 -12.70 4.23 -1.39
CA SER A 106 -12.51 3.50 -2.65
C SER A 106 -13.79 3.44 -3.46
N ASP A 107 -13.69 3.15 -4.76
CA ASP A 107 -14.81 2.75 -5.61
C ASP A 107 -14.48 1.44 -6.34
N PHE A 108 -15.52 0.66 -6.67
CA PHE A 108 -15.39 -0.62 -7.39
C PHE A 108 -15.81 -0.46 -8.86
N TYR A 109 -15.04 -1.06 -9.75
CA TYR A 109 -15.16 -0.98 -11.20
C TYR A 109 -15.24 -2.40 -11.77
N PRO A 110 -16.47 -2.93 -12.01
CA PRO A 110 -16.66 -4.32 -12.41
C PRO A 110 -16.07 -4.63 -13.79
N GLU A 111 -16.00 -3.65 -14.69
CA GLU A 111 -15.57 -3.82 -16.09
C GLU A 111 -14.06 -3.61 -16.31
N VAL A 112 -13.31 -3.27 -15.26
CA VAL A 112 -11.87 -2.96 -15.38
C VAL A 112 -11.05 -4.05 -14.72
N HIS A 113 -10.34 -4.82 -15.56
CA HIS A 113 -9.61 -6.03 -15.15
C HIS A 113 -8.09 -5.93 -15.33
N THR A 114 -7.65 -5.05 -16.22
CA THR A 114 -6.24 -4.91 -16.60
C THR A 114 -5.49 -4.00 -15.64
N THR A 115 -4.25 -4.39 -15.35
CA THR A 115 -3.31 -3.58 -14.56
C THR A 115 -2.97 -2.26 -15.27
N ARG A 116 -2.27 -1.36 -14.57
CA ARG A 116 -1.75 -0.11 -15.16
C ARG A 116 -0.41 -0.31 -15.89
N VAL A 117 -0.01 -1.54 -16.18
CA VAL A 117 1.16 -1.83 -17.02
C VAL A 117 1.02 -1.09 -18.35
N GLY A 118 2.07 -0.34 -18.72
CA GLY A 118 2.14 0.40 -19.99
C GLY A 118 1.62 1.83 -19.95
N ASP A 119 1.17 2.35 -18.81
CA ASP A 119 0.69 3.74 -18.68
C ASP A 119 1.80 4.79 -18.52
N GLY A 120 3.07 4.37 -18.53
CA GLY A 120 4.24 5.23 -18.33
C GLY A 120 4.77 5.29 -16.90
N ASN A 121 4.11 4.64 -15.93
CA ASN A 121 4.49 4.66 -14.52
C ASN A 121 5.01 3.30 -14.04
N SER A 122 5.63 3.31 -12.85
CA SER A 122 6.19 2.11 -12.21
C SER A 122 5.37 1.71 -10.99
N TYR A 123 5.27 0.41 -10.75
CA TYR A 123 4.37 -0.18 -9.75
C TYR A 123 5.03 -1.30 -8.95
N ILE A 124 4.55 -1.50 -7.73
CA ILE A 124 4.73 -2.72 -6.95
C ILE A 124 3.41 -3.47 -6.98
N TYR A 125 3.45 -4.72 -7.42
CA TYR A 125 2.35 -5.67 -7.34
C TYR A 125 2.60 -6.62 -6.18
N GLU A 126 1.61 -6.88 -5.35
CA GLU A 126 1.74 -7.78 -4.21
C GLU A 126 0.48 -8.61 -3.97
N GLU A 127 0.65 -9.72 -3.27
CA GLU A 127 -0.47 -10.53 -2.81
C GLU A 127 -1.37 -9.74 -1.85
N LEU A 128 -2.70 -9.88 -2.02
CA LEU A 128 -3.65 -9.35 -1.06
C LEU A 128 -3.63 -10.22 0.20
N LEU A 129 -3.10 -9.68 1.30
CA LEU A 129 -3.15 -10.35 2.58
C LEU A 129 -4.61 -10.51 3.05
N GLN A 130 -4.99 -11.73 3.41
CA GLN A 130 -6.28 -11.99 4.02
C GLN A 130 -6.27 -11.51 5.47
N THR A 131 -7.01 -10.43 5.73
CA THR A 131 -7.23 -9.91 7.09
C THR A 131 -8.70 -10.08 7.47
N GLU A 132 -9.03 -9.97 8.76
CA GLU A 132 -10.41 -9.93 9.26
C GLU A 132 -11.10 -8.56 8.96
N GLY A 133 -10.79 -7.96 7.81
CA GLY A 133 -11.34 -6.68 7.37
C GLY A 133 -10.82 -5.46 8.13
N THR A 134 -9.71 -5.60 8.87
CA THR A 134 -9.08 -4.49 9.60
C THR A 134 -7.59 -4.36 9.28
N ASP A 135 -7.11 -3.11 9.33
CA ASP A 135 -5.70 -2.77 9.27
C ASP A 135 -5.24 -2.35 10.67
N VAL A 136 -4.12 -2.89 11.14
CA VAL A 136 -3.44 -2.39 12.35
C VAL A 136 -2.56 -1.20 11.98
N LYS A 137 -2.70 -0.09 12.71
CA LYS A 137 -1.87 1.11 12.60
C LYS A 137 -1.00 1.20 13.84
N VAL A 138 0.31 1.18 13.65
CA VAL A 138 1.30 1.21 14.73
C VAL A 138 1.98 2.58 14.75
N TYR A 139 2.18 3.12 15.96
CA TYR A 139 2.79 4.41 16.22
C TYR A 139 3.89 4.23 17.27
N THR A 140 5.12 4.60 16.95
CA THR A 140 6.27 4.39 17.85
C THR A 140 6.72 5.69 18.52
N ILE A 141 7.30 5.55 19.72
CA ILE A 141 8.04 6.61 20.42
C ILE A 141 9.38 6.02 20.83
N GLY A 142 10.39 6.19 19.97
CA GLY A 142 11.63 5.44 20.09
C GLY A 142 11.43 3.92 19.85
N PRO A 143 12.45 3.10 20.12
CA PRO A 143 12.40 1.65 19.86
C PRO A 143 11.59 0.86 20.90
N GLU A 144 11.43 1.40 22.12
CA GLU A 144 10.87 0.67 23.27
C GLU A 144 9.36 0.87 23.47
N TYR A 145 8.74 1.83 22.76
CA TYR A 145 7.32 2.11 22.90
C TYR A 145 6.61 2.09 21.55
N ALA A 146 5.53 1.31 21.49
CA ALA A 146 4.60 1.28 20.38
C ALA A 146 3.15 1.31 20.89
N HIS A 147 2.32 2.10 20.22
CA HIS A 147 0.86 2.08 20.35
C HIS A 147 0.25 1.50 19.07
N ALA A 148 -0.74 0.63 19.20
CA ALA A 148 -1.49 0.10 18.08
C ALA A 148 -3.00 0.33 18.20
N GLU A 149 -3.62 0.59 17.06
CA GLU A 149 -5.07 0.64 16.90
C GLU A 149 -5.45 -0.02 15.57
N ALA A 150 -6.59 -0.70 15.53
CA ALA A 150 -7.12 -1.25 14.30
C ALA A 150 -8.18 -0.31 13.70
N ARG A 151 -8.23 -0.26 12.37
CA ARG A 151 -9.26 0.44 11.60
C ARG A 151 -9.85 -0.51 10.57
N LYS A 152 -11.08 -0.27 10.13
CA LYS A 152 -11.65 -1.02 9.02
C LYS A 152 -10.79 -0.81 7.77
N SER A 153 -10.44 -1.91 7.12
CA SER A 153 -9.66 -1.89 5.90
C SER A 153 -10.49 -1.27 4.77
N PRO A 154 -9.94 -0.35 3.96
CA PRO A 154 -10.63 0.21 2.80
C PRO A 154 -10.97 -0.87 1.76
N VAL A 155 -10.27 -2.02 1.81
CA VAL A 155 -10.47 -3.17 0.93
C VAL A 155 -11.86 -3.82 1.10
N VAL A 156 -12.52 -3.65 2.25
CA VAL A 156 -13.83 -4.29 2.52
C VAL A 156 -14.92 -3.72 1.61
N ASP A 157 -15.36 -2.48 1.84
CA ASP A 157 -16.46 -1.85 1.08
C ASP A 157 -16.20 -0.37 0.72
N GLY A 158 -15.03 0.17 1.09
CA GLY A 158 -14.68 1.57 0.85
C GLY A 158 -15.43 2.61 1.70
N LYS A 159 -16.38 2.20 2.55
CA LYS A 159 -17.17 3.09 3.41
C LYS A 159 -16.48 3.26 4.75
N VAL A 160 -16.21 4.51 5.10
CA VAL A 160 -15.54 4.84 6.36
C VAL A 160 -16.54 4.83 7.51
N MET A 161 -16.25 4.03 8.54
CA MET A 161 -17.08 3.98 9.75
C MET A 161 -16.79 5.18 10.64
N ARG A 162 -17.83 5.92 11.02
CA ARG A 162 -17.74 7.06 11.92
C ARG A 162 -18.61 6.86 13.15
N ASN A 163 -18.14 7.37 14.28
CA ASN A 163 -18.92 7.44 15.52
C ASN A 163 -19.90 8.64 15.49
N ALA A 164 -20.72 8.76 16.53
CA ALA A 164 -21.70 9.84 16.67
C ALA A 164 -21.09 11.27 16.65
N ARG A 165 -19.77 11.41 16.85
CA ARG A 165 -19.03 12.69 16.78
C ARG A 165 -18.37 12.93 15.41
N GLY A 166 -18.65 12.09 14.42
CA GLY A 166 -18.06 12.17 13.09
C GLY A 166 -16.59 11.74 13.00
N LYS A 167 -15.99 11.22 14.08
CA LYS A 167 -14.62 10.67 14.05
C LYS A 167 -14.62 9.23 13.53
N GLU A 168 -13.58 8.86 12.81
CA GLU A 168 -13.38 7.49 12.33
C GLU A 168 -13.29 6.52 13.52
N VAL A 169 -14.00 5.39 13.43
CA VAL A 169 -14.01 4.33 14.45
C VAL A 169 -12.65 3.64 14.49
N ARG A 170 -12.16 3.41 15.71
CA ARG A 170 -10.88 2.74 16.00
C ARG A 170 -11.13 1.66 17.03
N PHE A 171 -10.47 0.52 16.87
CA PHE A 171 -10.55 -0.61 17.78
C PHE A 171 -9.21 -0.77 18.52
N PRO A 172 -9.21 -1.04 19.83
CA PRO A 172 -7.98 -1.24 20.59
C PRO A 172 -7.25 -2.50 20.10
N VAL A 173 -5.94 -2.42 20.00
CA VAL A 173 -5.04 -3.56 19.75
C VAL A 173 -4.07 -3.62 20.92
N ILE A 174 -3.94 -4.80 21.53
CA ILE A 174 -2.92 -5.06 22.55
C ILE A 174 -1.73 -5.68 21.81
N LEU A 175 -0.58 -5.00 21.88
CA LEU A 175 0.71 -5.45 21.35
C LEU A 175 1.42 -6.38 22.33
#